data_AF-A0A517PWL3-F1
#
_entry.id   AF-A0A517PWL3-F1
#
_cell.length_a   1.000
_cell.length_b   1.000
_cell.length_c   1.000
_cell.angle_alpha   90.00
_cell.angle_beta   90.00
_cell.angle_gamma   90.00
#
_symmetry.space_group_name_H-M   'P 1'
#
loop_
_entity.id
_entity.type
_entity.pdbx_description
1 polymer ?
#
loop_
_entity_poly.entity_id
_entity_poly.type
_entity_poly.pdbx_seq_one_letter_code
_entity_poly.pdbx_strand_id
1 'polypeptide(L)'
;MSVSRQLPDYPILLSGVAAPVVKGLREMGLPVTELHDDLAQLSGYQSSSWNLLLVGSHKAFNVRDRQLLSHCRIPLIDLAEFTSKQAQARTRDEMHQKSSHGIEQFNAAFVIRLKDRLQQTGGVWIRLSDYPYPFQGVICYGESDLGRDFLEYTNVMSPLPVTLDHLHLNAEAAWLNRANEESARKLRVELVSSYRQGLPVSLTSIESRNQLKTLFENINLDRKQMPLVWVTSLTTFFRWWNLRRELSVSINRRNASWETIISGQFEGFHPGLQIWKGRHSATVALSRGVNEIRDELLALAMNQERHPGGFTAHWAGSKSSILPLGWNRSAASAAS
;
A
#
# COMPACT_ATOMS: atom_id res chain seq x y z
N MET A 1 29.68 2.68 24.06
CA MET A 1 29.12 1.48 23.39
C MET A 1 28.79 1.85 21.96
N SER A 2 29.54 1.35 20.97
CA SER A 2 29.28 1.65 19.56
C SER A 2 28.01 0.92 19.14
N VAL A 3 26.93 1.64 18.92
CA VAL A 3 25.71 1.10 18.33
C VAL A 3 26.06 0.73 16.89
N SER A 4 26.35 -0.56 16.66
CA SER A 4 26.36 -1.13 15.32
C SER A 4 25.05 -0.72 14.66
N ARG A 5 25.11 0.04 13.56
CA ARG A 5 23.94 0.37 12.73
C ARG A 5 23.47 -0.90 12.02
N GLN A 6 22.90 -1.84 12.75
CA GLN A 6 22.18 -2.95 12.14
C GLN A 6 20.95 -2.36 11.45
N LEU A 7 20.88 -2.50 10.13
CA LEU A 7 19.62 -2.27 9.42
C LEU A 7 18.59 -3.27 9.97
N PRO A 8 17.31 -2.89 10.06
CA PRO A 8 16.29 -3.80 10.52
C PRO A 8 16.19 -5.03 9.61
N ASP A 9 15.68 -6.15 10.13
CA ASP A 9 15.45 -7.36 9.31
C ASP A 9 14.42 -7.12 8.19
N TYR A 10 13.59 -6.09 8.37
CA TYR A 10 12.67 -5.58 7.38
C TYR A 10 12.61 -4.06 7.55
N PRO A 11 13.24 -3.36 6.61
CA PRO A 11 12.48 -2.92 5.46
C PRO A 11 12.91 -3.59 4.16
N ILE A 12 12.01 -3.52 3.17
CA ILE A 12 12.36 -3.83 1.78
C ILE A 12 13.34 -2.74 1.31
N LEU A 13 14.55 -3.14 0.94
CA LEU A 13 15.60 -2.25 0.46
C LEU A 13 15.36 -1.93 -1.02
N LEU A 14 15.53 -0.68 -1.42
CA LEU A 14 15.29 -0.21 -2.78
C LEU A 14 16.59 0.35 -3.37
N SER A 15 16.98 -0.07 -4.58
CA SER A 15 18.13 0.48 -5.29
C SER A 15 17.77 0.81 -6.73
N GLY A 16 17.84 2.10 -7.08
CA GLY A 16 17.50 2.62 -8.40
C GLY A 16 16.07 2.31 -8.87
N VAL A 17 15.14 2.13 -7.94
CA VAL A 17 13.72 1.89 -8.20
C VAL A 17 13.05 3.18 -8.65
N ALA A 18 12.18 3.10 -9.65
CA ALA A 18 11.48 4.24 -10.22
C ALA A 18 10.61 4.96 -9.17
N ALA A 19 10.64 6.30 -9.20
CA ALA A 19 9.92 7.14 -8.23
C ALA A 19 8.43 6.80 -8.05
N PRO A 20 7.65 6.48 -9.11
CA PRO A 20 6.26 6.05 -8.94
C PRO A 20 6.10 4.78 -8.08
N VAL A 21 7.01 3.82 -8.22
CA VAL A 21 7.01 2.59 -7.43
C VAL A 21 7.40 2.87 -5.99
N VAL A 22 8.46 3.65 -5.76
CA VAL A 22 8.86 4.05 -4.39
C VAL A 22 7.69 4.73 -3.67
N LYS A 23 7.05 5.70 -4.32
CA LYS A 23 5.88 6.41 -3.78
C LYS A 23 4.72 5.46 -3.49
N GLY A 24 4.40 4.57 -4.42
CA GLY A 24 3.32 3.60 -4.26
C GLY A 24 3.55 2.61 -3.12
N LEU A 25 4.77 2.08 -2.97
CA LEU A 25 5.13 1.19 -1.86
C LEU A 25 4.95 1.89 -0.49
N ARG A 26 5.39 3.16 -0.39
CA ARG A 26 5.19 3.98 0.82
C ARG A 26 3.71 4.25 1.09
N GLU A 27 2.94 4.62 0.08
CA GLU A 27 1.50 4.86 0.22
C GLU A 27 0.74 3.61 0.68
N MET A 28 1.14 2.42 0.21
CA MET A 28 0.61 1.15 0.71
C MET A 28 0.96 0.86 2.18
N GLY A 29 1.88 1.62 2.77
CA GLY A 29 2.38 1.44 4.14
C GLY A 29 3.41 0.33 4.29
N LEU A 30 4.09 -0.05 3.20
CA LEU A 30 5.24 -0.96 3.30
C LEU A 30 6.43 -0.22 3.91
N PRO A 31 7.15 -0.81 4.87
CA PRO A 31 8.41 -0.26 5.34
C PRO A 31 9.47 -0.48 4.26
N VAL A 32 9.90 0.61 3.65
CA VAL A 32 10.91 0.61 2.57
C VAL A 32 12.05 1.55 2.90
N THR A 33 13.27 1.17 2.52
CA THR A 33 14.46 2.01 2.65
C THR A 33 15.16 2.14 1.31
N GLU A 34 15.29 3.36 0.83
CA GLU A 34 16.07 3.66 -0.36
C GLU A 34 17.56 3.65 -0.03
N LEU A 35 18.32 2.80 -0.72
CA LEU A 35 19.77 2.78 -0.64
C LEU A 35 20.33 3.87 -1.55
N HIS A 36 21.31 4.62 -1.04
CA HIS A 36 22.09 5.54 -1.87
C HIS A 36 22.94 4.79 -2.90
N ASP A 37 23.49 5.52 -3.87
CA ASP A 37 23.99 4.96 -5.12
C ASP A 37 25.08 3.90 -5.02
N ASP A 38 25.90 3.94 -3.97
CA ASP A 38 27.09 3.10 -3.77
C ASP A 38 26.89 1.92 -2.82
N LEU A 39 25.65 1.67 -2.39
CA LEU A 39 25.31 0.62 -1.41
C LEU A 39 26.17 0.65 -0.14
N ALA A 40 26.86 1.76 0.18
CA ALA A 40 27.82 1.81 1.27
C ALA A 40 27.17 1.51 2.64
N GLN A 41 25.86 1.77 2.75
CA GLN A 41 25.03 1.44 3.91
C GLN A 41 24.97 -0.06 4.21
N LEU A 42 25.28 -0.92 3.24
CA LEU A 42 25.35 -2.38 3.42
C LEU A 42 26.74 -2.85 3.89
N SER A 43 27.73 -1.95 4.00
CA SER A 43 29.06 -2.32 4.48
C SER A 43 29.00 -2.76 5.94
N GLY A 44 29.46 -3.99 6.23
CA GLY A 44 29.36 -4.59 7.56
C GLY A 44 27.96 -5.09 7.91
N TYR A 45 27.02 -5.07 6.97
CA TYR A 45 25.67 -5.57 7.18
C TYR A 45 25.65 -7.11 7.24
N GLN A 46 25.17 -7.65 8.35
CA GLN A 46 24.87 -9.07 8.49
C GLN A 46 23.46 -9.32 7.97
N SER A 47 23.35 -9.98 6.82
CA SER A 47 22.04 -10.27 6.23
C SER A 47 21.25 -11.21 7.12
N SER A 48 20.01 -10.81 7.40
CA SER A 48 18.98 -11.77 7.76
C SER A 48 18.43 -12.42 6.49
N SER A 49 17.74 -13.55 6.62
CA SER A 49 17.00 -14.18 5.52
C SER A 49 15.77 -13.36 5.08
N TRP A 50 15.45 -12.27 5.78
CA TRP A 50 14.23 -11.49 5.61
C TRP A 50 14.45 -10.17 4.85
N ASN A 51 15.70 -9.72 4.77
CA ASN A 51 16.05 -8.54 4.00
C ASN A 51 15.97 -8.85 2.52
N LEU A 52 15.27 -8.01 1.78
CA LEU A 52 15.05 -8.16 0.35
C LEU A 52 15.49 -6.88 -0.34
N LEU A 53 16.29 -7.00 -1.39
CA LEU A 53 16.69 -5.88 -2.23
C LEU A 53 15.88 -5.88 -3.53
N LEU A 54 15.07 -4.85 -3.72
CA LEU A 54 14.44 -4.53 -5.00
C LEU A 54 15.38 -3.67 -5.83
N VAL A 55 15.63 -4.10 -7.06
CA VAL A 55 16.52 -3.40 -7.98
C VAL A 55 15.71 -2.92 -9.18
N GLY A 56 15.71 -1.61 -9.41
CA GLY A 56 15.00 -1.03 -10.55
C GLY A 56 15.63 -1.40 -11.88
N SER A 57 14.84 -1.37 -12.95
CA SER A 57 15.27 -1.87 -14.26
C SER A 57 16.49 -1.13 -14.83
N HIS A 58 16.66 0.15 -14.46
CA HIS A 58 17.75 1.01 -14.92
C HIS A 58 18.96 1.07 -13.96
N LYS A 59 18.93 0.37 -12.82
CA LYS A 59 20.10 0.30 -11.92
C LYS A 59 21.13 -0.67 -12.52
N ALA A 60 22.37 -0.20 -12.60
CA ALA A 60 23.54 -1.01 -12.89
C ALA A 60 24.52 -0.87 -11.71
N PHE A 61 25.07 -2.00 -11.27
CA PHE A 61 26.01 -2.06 -10.15
C PHE A 61 27.44 -2.11 -10.67
N ASN A 62 28.32 -1.34 -10.03
CA ASN A 62 29.74 -1.39 -10.33
C ASN A 62 30.37 -2.69 -9.74
N VAL A 63 31.68 -2.89 -9.94
CA VAL A 63 32.38 -4.09 -9.44
C VAL A 63 32.32 -4.20 -7.91
N ARG A 64 32.50 -3.07 -7.20
CA ARG A 64 32.50 -3.02 -5.74
C ARG A 64 31.11 -3.35 -5.17
N ASP A 65 30.05 -2.80 -5.75
CA ASP A 65 28.67 -3.07 -5.36
C ASP A 65 28.34 -4.55 -5.50
N ARG A 66 28.73 -5.18 -6.61
CA ARG A 66 28.51 -6.62 -6.84
C ARG A 66 29.29 -7.48 -5.86
N GLN A 67 30.54 -7.11 -5.55
CA GLN A 67 31.32 -7.79 -4.50
C GLN A 67 30.61 -7.69 -3.14
N LEU A 68 30.09 -6.52 -2.79
CA LEU A 68 29.33 -6.31 -1.55
C LEU A 68 28.05 -7.16 -1.51
N LEU A 69 27.25 -7.13 -2.58
CA LEU A 69 26.02 -7.93 -2.68
C LEU A 69 26.28 -9.45 -2.56
N SER A 70 27.37 -9.92 -3.16
CA SER A 70 27.80 -11.32 -3.05
C SER A 70 28.19 -11.71 -1.63
N HIS A 71 28.84 -10.81 -0.89
CA HIS A 71 29.18 -11.02 0.53
C HIS A 71 27.96 -10.98 1.44
N CYS A 72 27.07 -10.01 1.24
CA CYS A 72 25.88 -9.85 2.09
C CYS A 72 24.86 -10.97 1.86
N ARG A 73 24.84 -11.66 0.71
CA ARG A 73 23.87 -12.73 0.39
C ARG A 73 22.39 -12.33 0.44
N ILE A 74 22.07 -11.03 0.42
CA ILE A 74 20.69 -10.52 0.43
C ILE A 74 19.93 -11.04 -0.81
N PRO A 75 18.76 -11.70 -0.63
CA PRO A 75 17.84 -12.00 -1.72
C PRO A 75 17.52 -10.75 -2.57
N LEU A 76 17.51 -10.92 -3.89
CA LEU A 76 17.40 -9.80 -4.82
C LEU A 76 16.27 -10.08 -5.81
N ILE A 77 15.36 -9.11 -5.96
CA ILE A 77 14.29 -9.13 -6.96
C ILE A 77 14.55 -8.01 -7.96
N ASP A 78 14.73 -8.39 -9.23
CA ASP A 78 14.85 -7.45 -10.32
C ASP A 78 13.46 -7.00 -10.77
N LEU A 79 13.14 -5.72 -10.59
CA LEU A 79 11.85 -5.17 -10.99
C LEU A 79 11.66 -5.13 -12.51
N ALA A 80 12.73 -5.33 -13.30
CA ALA A 80 12.61 -5.51 -14.74
C ALA A 80 11.63 -6.62 -15.12
N GLU A 81 11.55 -7.71 -14.33
CA GLU A 81 10.61 -8.81 -14.57
C GLU A 81 9.14 -8.36 -14.51
N PHE A 82 8.85 -7.22 -13.85
CA PHE A 82 7.50 -6.68 -13.70
C PHE A 82 7.11 -5.66 -14.79
N THR A 83 8.04 -5.29 -15.67
CA THR A 83 7.82 -4.23 -16.69
C THR A 83 6.93 -4.67 -17.85
N SER A 84 6.92 -5.96 -18.17
CA SER A 84 6.04 -6.54 -19.19
C SER A 84 5.81 -8.04 -18.92
N LYS A 85 4.98 -8.69 -19.74
CA LYS A 85 4.80 -10.16 -19.70
C LYS A 85 5.99 -10.94 -20.25
N GLN A 86 6.78 -10.32 -21.13
CA GLN A 86 7.94 -10.95 -21.78
C GLN A 86 9.25 -10.65 -21.05
N ALA A 87 9.26 -9.61 -20.21
CA ALA A 87 10.44 -9.23 -19.45
C ALA A 87 10.83 -10.32 -18.45
N GLN A 88 12.13 -10.59 -18.37
CA GLN A 88 12.72 -11.54 -17.43
C GLN A 88 13.59 -10.78 -16.43
N ALA A 89 13.73 -11.34 -15.23
CA ALA A 89 14.67 -10.83 -14.24
C ALA A 89 16.11 -11.02 -14.73
N ARG A 90 16.94 -9.98 -14.63
CA ARG A 90 18.38 -10.09 -14.76
C ARG A 90 18.92 -10.99 -13.64
N THR A 91 19.85 -11.85 -14.00
CA THR A 91 20.67 -12.61 -13.04
C THR A 91 21.62 -11.66 -12.30
N ARG A 92 22.17 -12.12 -11.16
CA ARG A 92 23.15 -11.32 -10.38
C ARG A 92 24.36 -10.90 -11.22
N ASP A 93 24.80 -11.76 -12.13
CA ASP A 93 25.96 -11.47 -12.99
C ASP A 93 25.63 -10.41 -14.05
N GLU A 94 24.40 -10.36 -14.54
CA GLU A 94 23.92 -9.37 -15.52
C GLU A 94 23.66 -7.98 -14.93
N MET A 95 23.64 -7.83 -13.61
CA MET A 95 23.34 -6.55 -12.93
C MET A 95 24.39 -5.45 -13.13
N HIS A 96 25.46 -5.70 -13.88
CA HIS A 96 26.38 -4.66 -14.36
C HIS A 96 25.80 -3.87 -15.56
N GLN A 97 24.69 -4.34 -16.14
CA GLN A 97 23.99 -3.72 -17.25
C GLN A 97 22.57 -3.30 -16.83
N LYS A 98 22.05 -2.29 -17.53
CA LYS A 98 20.64 -1.91 -17.41
C LYS A 98 19.77 -2.92 -18.16
N SER A 99 18.54 -3.11 -17.70
CA SER A 99 17.56 -3.89 -18.47
C SER A 99 17.29 -3.23 -19.82
N SER A 100 17.06 -4.06 -20.84
CA SER A 100 16.56 -3.63 -22.15
C SER A 100 15.04 -3.39 -22.16
N HIS A 101 14.34 -3.76 -21.10
CA HIS A 101 12.90 -3.58 -20.94
C HIS A 101 12.61 -2.32 -20.12
N GLY A 102 11.45 -1.70 -20.33
CA GLY A 102 11.11 -0.35 -19.86
C GLY A 102 11.20 -0.12 -18.34
N ILE A 103 10.64 1.02 -17.90
CA ILE A 103 10.68 1.41 -16.48
C ILE A 103 9.48 0.80 -15.76
N GLU A 104 9.70 0.22 -14.58
CA GLU A 104 8.63 -0.32 -13.76
C GLU A 104 7.56 0.73 -13.42
N GLN A 105 6.30 0.30 -13.47
CA GLN A 105 5.15 1.14 -13.14
C GLN A 105 4.46 0.57 -11.90
N PHE A 106 3.95 1.47 -11.06
CA PHE A 106 3.18 1.08 -9.90
C PHE A 106 1.72 0.86 -10.29
N ASN A 107 1.25 -0.40 -10.23
CA ASN A 107 -0.13 -0.78 -10.50
C ASN A 107 -0.55 -2.00 -9.66
N ALA A 108 -1.84 -2.34 -9.67
CA ALA A 108 -2.38 -3.46 -8.89
C ALA A 108 -1.68 -4.80 -9.20
N ALA A 109 -1.44 -5.09 -10.48
CA ALA A 109 -0.79 -6.32 -10.92
C ALA A 109 0.67 -6.40 -10.43
N PHE A 110 1.40 -5.29 -10.47
CA PHE A 110 2.75 -5.18 -9.92
C PHE A 110 2.76 -5.58 -8.44
N VAL A 111 1.82 -5.07 -7.64
CA VAL A 111 1.76 -5.36 -6.20
C VAL A 111 1.49 -6.83 -5.92
N ILE A 112 0.58 -7.47 -6.67
CA ILE A 112 0.32 -8.92 -6.54
C ILE A 112 1.60 -9.71 -6.85
N ARG A 113 2.22 -9.43 -7.99
CA ARG A 113 3.43 -10.12 -8.44
C ARG A 113 4.59 -9.92 -7.45
N LEU A 114 4.76 -8.70 -6.94
CA LEU A 114 5.80 -8.38 -5.97
C LEU A 114 5.58 -9.14 -4.65
N LYS A 115 4.35 -9.19 -4.13
CA LYS A 115 4.03 -9.96 -2.93
C LYS A 115 4.35 -11.44 -3.12
N ASP A 116 3.90 -12.03 -4.23
CA ASP A 116 4.12 -13.45 -4.51
C ASP A 116 5.62 -13.74 -4.62
N ARG A 117 6.37 -12.89 -5.32
CA ARG A 117 7.83 -13.02 -5.45
C ARG A 117 8.55 -12.92 -4.10
N LEU A 118 8.16 -11.94 -3.27
CA LEU A 118 8.70 -11.77 -1.92
C LEU A 118 8.45 -13.03 -1.06
N GLN A 119 7.24 -13.58 -1.10
CA GLN A 119 6.90 -14.79 -0.33
C GLN A 119 7.64 -16.04 -0.83
N GLN A 120 7.87 -16.17 -2.15
CA GLN A 120 8.69 -17.24 -2.72
C GLN A 120 10.15 -17.20 -2.27
N THR A 121 10.69 -16.00 -2.01
CA THR A 121 12.04 -15.85 -1.45
C THR A 121 12.12 -16.11 0.05
N GLY A 122 11.00 -16.51 0.68
CA GLY A 122 10.90 -16.76 2.12
C GLY A 122 10.56 -15.53 2.94
N GLY A 123 10.32 -14.37 2.33
CA GLY A 123 9.94 -13.13 3.02
C GLY A 123 8.48 -13.09 3.47
N VAL A 124 8.11 -12.11 4.30
CA VAL A 124 6.72 -11.82 4.67
C VAL A 124 6.26 -10.48 4.11
N TRP A 125 5.01 -10.41 3.68
CA TRP A 125 4.38 -9.16 3.25
C TRP A 125 3.74 -8.48 4.47
N ILE A 126 4.39 -7.43 4.99
CA ILE A 126 3.98 -6.72 6.19
C ILE A 126 3.85 -5.22 5.89
N ARG A 127 2.69 -4.64 6.19
CA ARG A 127 2.40 -3.22 5.94
C ARG A 127 1.57 -2.61 7.05
N LEU A 128 1.57 -1.29 7.18
CA LEU A 128 0.56 -0.59 7.97
C LEU A 128 -0.84 -0.87 7.42
N SER A 129 -1.81 -1.08 8.30
CA SER A 129 -3.22 -1.26 7.92
C SER A 129 -3.80 0.01 7.31
N ASP A 130 -4.72 -0.14 6.36
CA ASP A 130 -5.42 0.96 5.70
C ASP A 130 -6.22 1.83 6.67
N TYR A 131 -6.77 1.21 7.69
CA TYR A 131 -7.65 1.83 8.69
C TYR A 131 -7.04 1.66 10.09
N PRO A 132 -7.45 2.50 11.07
CA PRO A 132 -7.06 2.30 12.46
C PRO A 132 -7.50 0.91 12.94
N TYR A 133 -6.69 0.26 13.76
CA TYR A 133 -7.07 -0.98 14.43
C TYR A 133 -8.32 -0.77 15.29
N PRO A 134 -9.29 -1.72 15.32
CA PRO A 134 -9.30 -3.04 14.68
C PRO A 134 -10.00 -3.07 13.31
N PHE A 135 -10.21 -1.91 12.68
CA PHE A 135 -11.14 -1.81 11.57
C PHE A 135 -10.61 -2.41 10.27
N GLN A 136 -11.53 -2.97 9.48
CA GLN A 136 -11.23 -3.63 8.21
C GLN A 136 -11.85 -2.91 7.00
N GLY A 137 -12.68 -1.91 7.22
CA GLY A 137 -13.30 -1.10 6.17
C GLY A 137 -13.73 0.23 6.78
N VAL A 138 -14.10 1.19 5.93
CA VAL A 138 -14.62 2.48 6.39
C VAL A 138 -15.85 2.87 5.60
N ILE A 139 -16.84 3.42 6.30
CA ILE A 139 -17.95 4.19 5.73
C ILE A 139 -17.82 5.62 6.26
N CYS A 140 -17.57 6.53 5.33
CA CYS A 140 -17.53 7.97 5.55
C CYS A 140 -18.92 8.57 5.33
N TYR A 141 -19.35 9.43 6.24
CA TYR A 141 -20.54 10.26 6.08
C TYR A 141 -20.15 11.75 6.05
N GLY A 142 -21.00 12.55 5.40
CA GLY A 142 -20.86 13.98 5.20
C GLY A 142 -19.83 14.34 4.12
N GLU A 143 -20.04 15.48 3.46
CA GLU A 143 -18.94 16.16 2.78
C GLU A 143 -17.96 16.68 3.84
N SER A 144 -16.67 16.45 3.61
CA SER A 144 -15.64 17.12 4.39
C SER A 144 -15.60 18.59 4.00
N ASP A 145 -15.52 19.54 4.94
CA ASP A 145 -15.14 20.94 4.63
C ASP A 145 -13.79 20.96 3.90
N LEU A 146 -12.85 20.09 4.33
CA LEU A 146 -11.58 19.87 3.60
C LEU A 146 -11.78 19.33 2.17
N GLY A 147 -12.93 18.77 1.81
CA GLY A 147 -13.22 18.28 0.45
C GLY A 147 -13.53 19.41 -0.53
N ARG A 148 -14.08 20.54 -0.04
CA ARG A 148 -14.23 21.78 -0.81
C ARG A 148 -12.92 22.55 -0.85
N ASP A 149 -12.18 22.61 0.26
CA ASP A 149 -10.87 23.28 0.33
C ASP A 149 -9.76 22.50 -0.38
N PHE A 150 -9.84 21.17 -0.51
CA PHE A 150 -8.78 20.37 -1.14
C PHE A 150 -8.59 20.71 -2.62
N LEU A 151 -9.62 21.14 -3.32
CA LEU A 151 -9.51 21.56 -4.73
C LEU A 151 -8.54 22.75 -4.86
N GLU A 152 -8.53 23.69 -3.91
CA GLU A 152 -7.63 24.85 -3.89
C GLU A 152 -6.24 24.53 -3.30
N TYR A 153 -6.14 23.60 -2.33
CA TYR A 153 -4.87 23.24 -1.66
C TYR A 153 -4.10 22.07 -2.30
N THR A 154 -4.59 21.49 -3.41
CA THR A 154 -3.92 20.44 -4.20
C THR A 154 -2.49 20.79 -4.63
N ASN A 155 -2.08 22.07 -4.59
CA ASN A 155 -0.72 22.49 -4.93
C ASN A 155 0.26 22.58 -3.74
N VAL A 156 -0.21 22.55 -2.48
CA VAL A 156 0.65 22.80 -1.30
C VAL A 156 0.73 21.59 -0.35
N MET A 157 -0.27 20.71 -0.34
CA MET A 157 -0.22 19.41 0.34
C MET A 157 -0.49 18.35 -0.71
N SER A 158 0.47 17.45 -0.96
CA SER A 158 0.42 16.47 -2.06
C SER A 158 -1.00 15.89 -2.15
N PRO A 159 -1.73 16.17 -3.24
CA PRO A 159 -3.15 15.89 -3.32
C PRO A 159 -3.31 14.39 -3.14
N LEU A 160 -4.40 14.01 -2.46
CA LEU A 160 -4.82 12.62 -2.44
C LEU A 160 -4.74 12.10 -3.87
N PRO A 161 -4.24 10.88 -4.10
CA PRO A 161 -4.20 10.35 -5.46
C PRO A 161 -5.59 10.17 -6.10
N VAL A 162 -6.68 10.55 -5.43
CA VAL A 162 -8.02 10.04 -5.68
C VAL A 162 -9.00 11.21 -5.67
N THR A 163 -9.83 11.30 -6.71
CA THR A 163 -10.99 12.21 -6.70
C THR A 163 -12.05 11.62 -5.77
N LEU A 164 -12.80 12.48 -5.08
CA LEU A 164 -13.88 12.05 -4.17
C LEU A 164 -14.86 11.08 -4.84
N ASP A 165 -15.07 11.21 -6.15
CA ASP A 165 -15.89 10.31 -6.97
C ASP A 165 -15.52 8.83 -6.87
N HIS A 166 -14.25 8.50 -6.60
CA HIS A 166 -13.82 7.11 -6.43
C HIS A 166 -14.13 6.54 -5.04
N LEU A 167 -14.42 7.41 -4.07
CA LEU A 167 -14.95 7.01 -2.77
C LEU A 167 -16.48 6.99 -2.79
N HIS A 168 -17.10 7.76 -3.68
CA HIS A 168 -18.55 7.88 -3.79
C HIS A 168 -19.20 6.58 -4.26
N LEU A 169 -20.28 6.22 -3.59
CA LEU A 169 -21.04 5.05 -3.95
C LEU A 169 -22.13 5.41 -4.95
N ASN A 170 -21.93 5.08 -6.22
CA ASN A 170 -22.88 5.42 -7.29
C ASN A 170 -24.32 4.93 -7.04
N ALA A 171 -24.51 3.79 -6.36
CA ALA A 171 -25.85 3.31 -6.01
C ALA A 171 -26.58 4.21 -4.99
N GLU A 172 -25.88 5.04 -4.22
CA GLU A 172 -26.49 6.00 -3.29
C GLU A 172 -27.37 7.01 -4.03
N ALA A 173 -26.89 7.54 -5.16
CA ALA A 173 -27.66 8.48 -5.97
C ALA A 173 -28.95 7.84 -6.54
N ALA A 174 -28.89 6.57 -6.93
CA ALA A 174 -30.07 5.85 -7.40
C ALA A 174 -31.09 5.62 -6.27
N TRP A 175 -30.61 5.32 -5.06
CA TRP A 175 -31.42 5.20 -3.86
C TRP A 175 -32.16 6.49 -3.54
N LEU A 176 -31.49 7.65 -3.56
CA LEU A 176 -32.13 8.95 -3.30
C LEU A 176 -33.21 9.30 -4.32
N ASN A 177 -32.96 9.00 -5.60
CA ASN A 177 -33.86 9.39 -6.69
C ASN A 177 -35.11 8.49 -6.81
N ARG A 178 -35.05 7.22 -6.36
CA ARG A 178 -36.09 6.21 -6.62
C ARG A 178 -36.34 5.24 -5.46
N ALA A 179 -36.02 5.64 -4.23
CA ALA A 179 -36.03 4.79 -3.02
C ALA A 179 -37.13 3.71 -3.03
N ASN A 180 -36.72 2.45 -3.26
CA ASN A 180 -37.57 1.28 -3.38
C ASN A 180 -36.78 0.01 -2.97
N GLU A 181 -37.45 -1.13 -2.85
CA GLU A 181 -36.81 -2.37 -2.37
C GLU A 181 -35.60 -2.80 -3.22
N GLU A 182 -35.67 -2.61 -4.54
CA GLU A 182 -34.58 -2.95 -5.45
C GLU A 182 -33.34 -2.06 -5.26
N SER A 183 -33.54 -0.74 -5.16
CA SER A 183 -32.46 0.22 -4.93
C SER A 183 -31.85 0.06 -3.52
N ALA A 184 -32.66 -0.25 -2.50
CA ALA A 184 -32.16 -0.64 -1.16
C ALA A 184 -31.25 -1.86 -1.24
N ARG A 185 -31.71 -2.90 -1.94
CA ARG A 185 -30.94 -4.14 -2.12
C ARG A 185 -29.64 -3.87 -2.86
N LYS A 186 -29.66 -3.05 -3.92
CA LYS A 186 -28.46 -2.68 -4.68
C LYS A 186 -27.44 -1.96 -3.80
N LEU A 187 -27.87 -0.93 -3.07
CA LEU A 187 -27.02 -0.17 -2.16
C LEU A 187 -26.38 -1.07 -1.10
N ARG A 188 -27.17 -1.96 -0.48
CA ARG A 188 -26.66 -2.95 0.49
C ARG A 188 -25.60 -3.88 -0.13
N VAL A 189 -25.86 -4.43 -1.32
CA VAL A 189 -24.92 -5.34 -2.00
C VAL A 189 -23.61 -4.63 -2.31
N GLU A 190 -23.65 -3.39 -2.80
CA GLU A 190 -22.45 -2.61 -3.08
C GLU A 190 -21.66 -2.26 -1.81
N LEU A 191 -22.34 -1.86 -0.72
CA LEU A 191 -21.69 -1.60 0.56
C LEU A 191 -20.94 -2.83 1.09
N VAL A 192 -21.60 -4.00 1.08
CA VAL A 192 -20.99 -5.25 1.55
C VAL A 192 -19.85 -5.67 0.63
N SER A 193 -19.99 -5.52 -0.69
CA SER A 193 -18.92 -5.84 -1.65
C SER A 193 -17.69 -4.95 -1.44
N SER A 194 -17.89 -3.64 -1.31
CA SER A 194 -16.80 -2.69 -1.03
C SER A 194 -16.09 -3.02 0.28
N TYR A 195 -16.85 -3.34 1.33
CA TYR A 195 -16.30 -3.78 2.61
C TYR A 195 -15.43 -5.05 2.48
N ARG A 196 -15.90 -6.07 1.75
CA ARG A 196 -15.15 -7.33 1.54
C ARG A 196 -13.85 -7.11 0.77
N GLN A 197 -13.85 -6.18 -0.18
CA GLN A 197 -12.65 -5.76 -0.90
C GLN A 197 -11.74 -4.85 -0.05
N GLY A 198 -12.25 -4.31 1.06
CA GLY A 198 -11.54 -3.38 1.93
C GLY A 198 -11.49 -1.95 1.38
N LEU A 199 -12.40 -1.61 0.48
CA LEU A 199 -12.48 -0.29 -0.14
C LEU A 199 -13.19 0.71 0.79
N PRO A 200 -12.70 1.95 0.86
CA PRO A 200 -13.39 3.02 1.54
C PRO A 200 -14.66 3.40 0.77
N VAL A 201 -15.74 3.67 1.50
CA VAL A 201 -16.99 4.16 0.93
C VAL A 201 -17.30 5.53 1.51
N SER A 202 -17.76 6.45 0.68
CA SER A 202 -18.28 7.75 1.08
C SER A 202 -19.75 7.86 0.67
N LEU A 203 -20.58 8.22 1.66
CA LEU A 203 -22.01 8.47 1.52
C LEU A 203 -22.25 9.97 1.75
N THR A 204 -22.06 10.77 0.70
CA THR A 204 -22.01 12.25 0.82
C THR A 204 -23.37 12.86 1.08
N SER A 205 -24.45 12.17 0.71
CA SER A 205 -25.82 12.62 1.00
C SER A 205 -26.22 12.46 2.47
N ILE A 206 -25.43 11.69 3.23
CA ILE A 206 -25.69 11.40 4.63
C ILE A 206 -24.87 12.37 5.47
N GLU A 207 -25.50 13.39 6.02
CA GLU A 207 -24.83 14.48 6.74
C GLU A 207 -24.54 14.13 8.21
N SER A 208 -25.22 13.12 8.76
CA SER A 208 -25.11 12.78 10.17
C SER A 208 -25.12 11.28 10.45
N ARG A 209 -24.57 10.91 11.61
CA ARG A 209 -24.59 9.55 12.12
C ARG A 209 -26.01 9.00 12.34
N ASN A 210 -26.98 9.87 12.66
CA ASN A 210 -28.37 9.48 12.85
C ASN A 210 -29.01 9.09 11.51
N GLN A 211 -28.81 9.91 10.46
CA GLN A 211 -29.26 9.58 9.11
C GLN A 211 -28.63 8.28 8.60
N LEU A 212 -27.34 8.05 8.91
CA LEU A 212 -26.66 6.80 8.55
C LEU A 212 -27.31 5.58 9.24
N LYS A 213 -27.71 5.72 10.51
CA LYS A 213 -28.39 4.65 11.23
C LYS A 213 -29.72 4.31 10.57
N THR A 214 -30.53 5.33 10.26
CA THR A 214 -31.80 5.17 9.55
C THR A 214 -31.60 4.54 8.17
N LEU A 215 -30.54 4.92 7.43
CA LEU A 215 -30.20 4.29 6.16
C LEU A 215 -29.96 2.79 6.33
N PHE A 216 -29.15 2.38 7.32
CA PHE A 216 -28.84 0.96 7.55
C PHE A 216 -30.08 0.14 7.90
N GLU A 217 -31.01 0.73 8.66
CA GLU A 217 -32.32 0.12 8.94
C GLU A 217 -33.14 -0.03 7.65
N ASN A 218 -33.24 1.03 6.84
CA ASN A 218 -34.02 1.03 5.59
C ASN A 218 -33.51 0.04 4.53
N ILE A 219 -32.19 -0.14 4.43
CA ILE A 219 -31.61 -1.11 3.47
C ILE A 219 -31.47 -2.52 4.07
N ASN A 220 -31.91 -2.73 5.31
CA ASN A 220 -31.78 -3.99 6.04
C ASN A 220 -30.32 -4.49 6.07
N LEU A 221 -29.37 -3.62 6.43
CA LEU A 221 -27.95 -3.96 6.59
C LEU A 221 -27.67 -4.38 8.04
N ASP A 222 -27.39 -5.67 8.22
CA ASP A 222 -26.94 -6.20 9.52
C ASP A 222 -25.44 -5.92 9.72
N ARG A 223 -25.06 -5.42 10.91
CA ARG A 223 -23.66 -5.22 11.31
C ARG A 223 -22.82 -6.50 11.18
N LYS A 224 -23.42 -7.67 11.29
CA LYS A 224 -22.72 -8.96 11.09
C LYS A 224 -22.21 -9.15 9.66
N GLN A 225 -22.78 -8.45 8.67
CA GLN A 225 -22.32 -8.50 7.28
C GLN A 225 -21.05 -7.66 7.06
N MET A 226 -20.80 -6.69 7.95
CA MET A 226 -19.68 -5.76 7.91
C MET A 226 -19.08 -5.57 9.32
N PRO A 227 -18.53 -6.65 9.93
CA PRO A 227 -17.95 -6.55 11.26
C PRO A 227 -16.74 -5.60 11.24
N LEU A 228 -16.46 -4.90 12.35
CA LEU A 228 -15.29 -4.03 12.44
C LEU A 228 -15.20 -2.99 11.29
N VAL A 229 -16.35 -2.46 10.85
CA VAL A 229 -16.40 -1.30 9.96
C VAL A 229 -16.21 -0.02 10.78
N TRP A 230 -15.29 0.82 10.32
CA TRP A 230 -15.11 2.15 10.86
C TRP A 230 -16.17 3.08 10.28
N VAL A 231 -17.06 3.62 11.12
CA VAL A 231 -18.02 4.64 10.70
C VAL A 231 -17.52 5.99 11.19
N THR A 232 -17.27 6.92 10.27
CA THR A 232 -16.61 8.19 10.60
C THR A 232 -16.99 9.30 9.63
N SER A 233 -16.65 10.55 9.93
CA SER A 233 -16.70 11.62 8.94
C SER A 233 -15.57 11.51 7.92
N LEU A 234 -15.80 12.01 6.71
CA LEU A 234 -14.77 12.08 5.67
C LEU A 234 -13.52 12.87 6.12
N THR A 235 -13.72 13.97 6.85
CA THR A 235 -12.64 14.75 7.50
C THR A 235 -11.74 13.87 8.37
N THR A 236 -12.33 13.05 9.24
CA THR A 236 -11.59 12.22 10.18
C THR A 236 -10.87 11.07 9.46
N PHE A 237 -11.47 10.51 8.40
CA PHE A 237 -10.80 9.54 7.55
C PHE A 237 -9.54 10.13 6.92
N PHE A 238 -9.60 11.34 6.36
CA PHE A 238 -8.43 11.98 5.76
C PHE A 238 -7.36 12.37 6.78
N ARG A 239 -7.75 12.78 7.99
CA ARG A 239 -6.80 12.97 9.09
C ARG A 239 -6.00 11.70 9.37
N TRP A 240 -6.68 10.56 9.54
CA TRP A 240 -6.00 9.27 9.70
C TRP A 240 -5.10 8.95 8.50
N TRP A 241 -5.60 9.14 7.28
CA TRP A 241 -4.85 8.80 6.08
C TRP A 241 -3.54 9.60 5.96
N ASN A 242 -3.58 10.90 6.25
CA ASN A 242 -2.40 11.76 6.24
C ASN A 242 -1.41 11.34 7.33
N LEU A 243 -1.89 11.13 8.57
CA LEU A 243 -1.04 10.65 9.67
C LEU A 243 -0.38 9.32 9.34
N ARG A 244 -1.12 8.36 8.80
CA ARG A 244 -0.63 7.04 8.42
C ARG A 244 0.56 7.12 7.46
N ARG A 245 0.56 8.07 6.52
CA ARG A 245 1.65 8.27 5.55
C ARG A 245 2.95 8.76 6.19
N GLU A 246 2.87 9.37 7.37
CA GLU A 246 4.00 9.88 8.13
C GLU A 246 4.55 8.85 9.12
N LEU A 247 3.80 7.78 9.41
CA LEU A 247 4.24 6.72 10.30
C LEU A 247 5.36 5.91 9.66
N SER A 248 6.39 5.61 10.45
CA SER A 248 7.45 4.68 10.07
C SER A 248 7.45 3.47 10.99
N VAL A 249 7.69 2.29 10.41
CA VAL A 249 7.76 1.02 11.15
C VAL A 249 9.08 0.34 10.82
N SER A 250 9.83 0.00 11.86
CA SER A 250 10.99 -0.89 11.80
C SER A 250 10.58 -2.25 12.34
N ILE A 251 10.97 -3.33 11.67
CA ILE A 251 10.57 -4.69 12.02
C ILE A 251 11.82 -5.57 12.05
N ASN A 252 11.99 -6.27 13.16
CA ASN A 252 13.06 -7.24 13.40
C ASN A 252 12.47 -8.60 13.74
N ARG A 253 13.08 -9.66 13.24
CA ARG A 253 12.68 -11.03 13.53
C ARG A 253 13.41 -11.52 14.79
N ARG A 254 12.65 -12.09 15.72
CA ARG A 254 13.16 -12.69 16.96
C ARG A 254 12.64 -14.12 17.08
N ASN A 255 13.37 -15.11 16.56
CA ASN A 255 12.99 -16.53 16.60
C ASN A 255 11.55 -16.82 16.14
N ALA A 256 10.57 -16.85 17.05
CA ALA A 256 9.14 -17.10 16.83
C ALA A 256 8.25 -15.84 16.95
N SER A 257 8.84 -14.66 17.09
CA SER A 257 8.15 -13.37 17.18
C SER A 257 8.78 -12.30 16.29
N TRP A 258 8.03 -11.22 16.12
CA TRP A 258 8.47 -10.00 15.46
C TRP A 258 8.54 -8.89 16.50
N GLU A 259 9.67 -8.22 16.56
CA GLU A 259 9.83 -6.98 17.30
C GLU A 259 9.60 -5.83 16.33
N THR A 260 8.66 -4.94 16.64
CA THR A 260 8.33 -3.81 15.77
C THR A 260 8.42 -2.50 16.54
N ILE A 261 9.04 -1.50 15.92
CA ILE A 261 9.16 -0.16 16.45
C ILE A 261 8.42 0.78 15.51
N ILE A 262 7.37 1.41 16.00
CA ILE A 262 6.62 2.41 15.25
C ILE A 262 6.92 3.82 15.76
N SER A 263 7.20 4.73 14.83
CA SER A 263 7.47 6.14 15.11
C SER A 263 6.50 7.05 14.36
N GLY A 264 6.19 8.21 14.95
CA GLY A 264 5.24 9.19 14.42
C GLY A 264 4.14 9.58 15.42
N GLN A 265 3.28 10.51 15.03
CA GLN A 265 2.15 10.95 15.84
C GLN A 265 0.88 10.16 15.52
N PHE A 266 0.17 9.74 16.58
CA PHE A 266 -1.01 8.89 16.42
C PHE A 266 -2.33 9.68 16.50
N GLU A 267 -2.33 10.86 17.12
CA GLU A 267 -3.52 11.73 17.30
C GLU A 267 -4.81 11.02 17.74
N GLY A 268 -4.71 10.04 18.64
CA GLY A 268 -5.87 9.28 19.14
C GLY A 268 -6.31 8.12 18.26
N PHE A 269 -5.65 7.89 17.12
CA PHE A 269 -5.79 6.66 16.34
C PHE A 269 -4.89 5.54 16.89
N HIS A 270 -5.28 4.31 16.61
CA HIS A 270 -4.48 3.13 16.90
C HIS A 270 -3.99 2.50 15.59
N PRO A 271 -2.69 2.64 15.24
CA PRO A 271 -2.18 2.01 14.04
C PRO A 271 -2.28 0.49 14.11
N GLY A 272 -2.63 -0.13 12.98
CA GLY A 272 -2.57 -1.57 12.81
C GLY A 272 -1.38 -1.97 11.94
N LEU A 273 -0.80 -3.14 12.21
CA LEU A 273 0.13 -3.80 11.31
C LEU A 273 -0.55 -5.01 10.68
N GLN A 274 -0.66 -5.00 9.36
CA GLN A 274 -1.23 -6.10 8.59
C GLN A 274 -0.12 -7.02 8.09
N ILE A 275 -0.21 -8.29 8.46
CA ILE A 275 0.76 -9.34 8.14
C ILE A 275 0.07 -10.35 7.22
N TRP A 276 0.62 -10.57 6.03
CA TRP A 276 0.09 -11.50 5.04
C TRP A 276 0.94 -12.76 4.90
N LYS A 277 0.30 -13.92 4.98
CA LYS A 277 0.88 -15.25 4.71
C LYS A 277 0.05 -15.94 3.62
N GLY A 278 0.56 -15.95 2.39
CA GLY A 278 -0.21 -16.35 1.21
C GLY A 278 -1.50 -15.55 1.06
N ARG A 279 -2.65 -16.23 1.06
CA ARG A 279 -4.00 -15.63 0.99
C ARG A 279 -4.60 -15.26 2.34
N HIS A 280 -3.88 -15.47 3.44
CA HIS A 280 -4.35 -15.14 4.78
C HIS A 280 -3.70 -13.83 5.25
N SER A 281 -4.42 -13.05 6.04
CA SER A 281 -3.83 -11.93 6.77
C SER A 281 -4.31 -11.86 8.21
N ALA A 282 -3.45 -11.36 9.08
CA ALA A 282 -3.81 -10.92 10.42
C ALA A 282 -3.53 -9.42 10.54
N THR A 283 -4.30 -8.74 11.40
CA THR A 283 -4.01 -7.36 11.78
C THR A 283 -3.79 -7.31 13.28
N VAL A 284 -2.68 -6.71 13.70
CA VAL A 284 -2.35 -6.53 15.12
C VAL A 284 -2.28 -5.04 15.45
N ALA A 285 -2.69 -4.69 16.67
CA ALA A 285 -2.57 -3.33 17.15
C ALA A 285 -1.10 -2.97 17.41
N LEU A 286 -0.71 -1.75 17.08
CA LEU A 286 0.57 -1.18 17.46
C LEU A 286 0.39 -0.10 18.53
N SER A 287 1.27 -0.14 19.52
CA SER A 287 1.47 0.91 20.51
C SER A 287 2.75 1.68 20.18
N ARG A 288 2.87 2.91 20.69
CA ARG A 288 4.11 3.70 20.53
C ARG A 288 5.30 2.94 21.14
N GLY A 289 6.45 2.99 20.48
CA GLY A 289 7.66 2.30 20.93
C GLY A 289 7.74 0.86 20.42
N VAL A 290 8.23 -0.04 21.27
CA VAL A 290 8.51 -1.45 20.93
C VAL A 290 7.25 -2.31 21.13
N ASN A 291 6.94 -3.14 20.14
CA ASN A 291 5.84 -4.10 20.17
C ASN A 291 6.38 -5.49 19.85
N GLU A 292 5.95 -6.51 20.59
CA GLU A 292 6.24 -7.91 20.31
C GLU A 292 5.00 -8.57 19.68
N ILE A 293 5.17 -9.19 18.51
CA ILE A 293 4.11 -9.90 17.78
C ILE A 293 4.52 -11.36 17.63
N ARG A 294 3.88 -12.25 18.37
CA ARG A 294 4.17 -13.70 18.31
C ARG A 294 3.42 -14.37 17.18
N ASP A 295 4.09 -15.24 16.42
CA ASP A 295 3.46 -15.92 15.28
C ASP A 295 2.26 -16.77 15.68
N GLU A 296 2.34 -17.43 16.83
CA GLU A 296 1.27 -18.30 17.38
C GLU A 296 0.00 -17.53 17.75
N LEU A 297 0.11 -16.21 17.95
CA LEU A 297 -1.01 -15.34 18.31
C LEU A 297 -1.63 -14.65 17.09
N LEU A 298 -1.11 -14.88 15.89
CA LEU A 298 -1.66 -14.29 14.67
C LEU A 298 -2.98 -14.98 14.31
N ALA A 299 -4.08 -14.27 14.54
CA ALA A 299 -5.41 -14.65 14.07
C ALA A 299 -5.53 -14.44 12.54
N LEU A 300 -4.94 -15.36 11.78
CA LEU A 300 -4.94 -15.34 10.32
C LEU A 300 -6.33 -15.66 9.77
N ALA A 301 -6.93 -14.70 9.08
CA ALA A 301 -8.16 -14.90 8.34
C ALA A 301 -7.87 -14.98 6.84
N MET A 302 -8.58 -15.87 6.14
CA MET A 302 -8.49 -15.96 4.68
C MET A 302 -9.13 -14.71 4.05
N ASN A 303 -8.41 -14.06 3.15
CA ASN A 303 -8.90 -12.93 2.38
C ASN A 303 -8.90 -13.30 0.90
N GLN A 304 -10.09 -13.55 0.36
CA GLN A 304 -10.26 -13.88 -1.06
C GLN A 304 -10.42 -12.62 -1.93
N GLU A 305 -11.12 -11.61 -1.41
CA GLU A 305 -11.49 -10.41 -2.18
C GLU A 305 -10.57 -9.21 -1.92
N ARG A 306 -9.81 -9.21 -0.82
CA ARG A 306 -8.94 -8.07 -0.47
C ARG A 306 -7.65 -8.10 -1.24
N HIS A 307 -7.29 -6.94 -1.79
CA HIS A 307 -6.01 -6.76 -2.43
C HIS A 307 -4.88 -6.63 -1.39
N PRO A 308 -3.70 -7.27 -1.60
CA PRO A 308 -2.57 -7.20 -0.64
C PRO A 308 -1.98 -5.79 -0.46
N GLY A 309 -2.16 -4.93 -1.45
CA GLY A 309 -1.84 -3.50 -1.37
C GLY A 309 -2.96 -2.64 -0.76
N GLY A 310 -3.96 -3.23 -0.13
CA GLY A 310 -5.10 -2.50 0.42
C GLY A 310 -5.89 -1.77 -0.66
N PHE A 311 -6.67 -0.77 -0.25
CA PHE A 311 -7.40 0.07 -1.21
C PHE A 311 -6.46 0.86 -2.14
N THR A 312 -5.24 1.18 -1.70
CA THR A 312 -4.27 1.92 -2.52
C THR A 312 -3.88 1.22 -3.82
N ALA A 313 -3.98 -0.12 -3.87
CA ALA A 313 -3.72 -0.85 -5.10
C ALA A 313 -4.80 -0.66 -6.16
N HIS A 314 -6.05 -0.51 -5.76
CA HIS A 314 -7.15 -0.19 -6.69
C HIS A 314 -6.95 1.21 -7.31
N TRP A 315 -6.31 2.11 -6.56
CA TRP A 315 -5.95 3.45 -7.02
C TRP A 315 -4.68 3.47 -7.89
N ALA A 316 -3.75 2.56 -7.65
CA ALA A 316 -2.60 2.35 -8.51
C ALA A 316 -3.04 1.91 -9.93
N GLY A 317 -4.12 1.14 -10.03
CA GLY A 317 -4.73 0.75 -11.31
C GLY A 317 -5.33 1.93 -12.08
N SER A 318 -6.00 2.87 -11.40
CA SER A 318 -6.67 4.00 -12.06
C SER A 318 -5.73 5.11 -12.54
N LYS A 319 -4.54 5.27 -11.94
CA LYS A 319 -3.49 6.17 -12.43
C LYS A 319 -2.55 5.55 -13.46
N SER A 320 -2.49 4.22 -13.54
CA SER A 320 -1.65 3.52 -14.50
C SER A 320 -2.08 3.69 -15.97
N SER A 321 -3.26 4.27 -16.21
CA SER A 321 -3.75 4.68 -17.53
C SER A 321 -3.12 5.98 -18.04
N ILE A 322 -2.37 6.72 -17.21
CA ILE A 322 -1.54 7.83 -17.68
C ILE A 322 -0.19 7.27 -18.14
N LEU A 323 -0.22 6.62 -19.30
CA LEU A 323 0.95 6.66 -20.18
C LEU A 323 1.29 8.14 -20.40
N PRO A 324 2.56 8.59 -20.28
CA PRO A 324 2.93 9.86 -20.85
C PRO A 324 2.59 9.77 -22.34
N LEU A 325 1.78 10.72 -22.79
CA LEU A 325 1.49 11.00 -24.18
C LEU A 325 2.73 10.74 -25.05
N GLY A 326 2.53 9.84 -26.01
CA GLY A 326 3.33 9.56 -27.19
C GLY A 326 4.71 10.20 -27.28
N TRP A 327 5.73 9.36 -27.20
CA TRP A 327 6.79 9.40 -28.20
C TRP A 327 6.20 9.18 -29.60
N ASN A 328 5.57 10.22 -30.16
CA ASN A 328 5.57 10.40 -31.61
C ASN A 328 6.85 11.15 -31.95
N ARG A 329 7.94 10.41 -32.10
CA ARG A 329 9.03 10.83 -32.97
C ARG A 329 8.49 10.78 -34.40
N SER A 330 7.93 11.89 -34.85
CA SER A 330 7.97 12.29 -36.25
C SER A 330 8.75 13.60 -36.33
N ALA A 331 10.04 13.52 -36.02
CA ALA A 331 11.03 14.46 -36.51
C ALA A 331 11.69 13.80 -37.74
N ALA A 332 11.03 13.95 -38.88
CA ALA A 332 11.61 13.69 -40.20
C ALA A 332 10.80 14.47 -41.26
N SER A 333 11.00 15.79 -41.32
CA SER A 333 11.36 16.53 -42.54
C SER A 333 11.14 18.03 -42.37
N ALA A 334 12.24 18.76 -42.18
CA ALA A 334 12.42 20.12 -42.67
C ALA A 334 13.92 20.44 -42.54
N ALA A 335 14.61 20.33 -43.69
CA ALA A 335 15.93 20.89 -44.04
C ALA A 335 16.86 19.85 -44.70
N SER A 336 16.57 19.54 -45.96
CA SER A 336 17.55 19.49 -47.06
C SER A 336 16.77 19.77 -48.34
#